data_AF-A0A7X6TMP8-F1
#
_entry.id   AF-A0A7X6TMP8-F1
#
_cell.length_a   1.000
_cell.length_b   1.000
_cell.length_c   1.000
_cell.angle_alpha   90.00
_cell.angle_beta   90.00
_cell.angle_gamma   90.00
#
_symmetry.space_group_name_H-M   'P 1'
#
loop_
_entity.id
_entity.type
_entity.pdbx_description
1 polymer ?
#
loop_
_entity_poly.entity_id
_entity_poly.type
_entity_poly.pdbx_seq_one_letter_code
_entity_poly.pdbx_strand_id
1 'polypeptide(L)'
;MYNVLPENPNQLISYEKNKLKEIVLAGGCFWGTEAYMARVPGVYSAVSGYANGDISYSEVSYEEVCSGKTGYAEAVRVLYDPGLLPLQELLEQFFLTINPTQFNRQGNDYGSQYRSGIYYRDAAELPVIEKVIAAEQSKYPREIVTEVEELTKFFKAEEHHQKYLEKNPGGYCHVSFDTLPAGHSILNEFNGGPGDESASAAEAPSANETWAPSPEDDERVFIKPEKKSLSETLTPLQFYVTQEGGTEPPYLNEYDDEYRAGIYVDIVTGEPLFLSADKYDSGCGWPAFTKPIDPELILEKSDRSLGMSRVEVRSSLGDSHLGHVFTDGPKEQGGLRYCINSASLRFIPLEEMEKQGYAK
;
A
#
# COMPACT_ATOMS: atom_id res chain seq x y z
N MET A 1 7.87 14.16 -6.08
CA MET A 1 9.20 13.75 -5.56
C MET A 1 9.38 12.32 -5.97
N TYR A 2 10.54 11.94 -6.52
CA TYR A 2 10.84 10.55 -6.82
C TYR A 2 10.68 9.72 -5.54
N ASN A 3 10.02 8.56 -5.59
CA ASN A 3 9.99 7.60 -4.48
C ASN A 3 11.40 7.04 -4.32
N VAL A 4 12.27 7.83 -3.69
CA VAL A 4 13.62 7.41 -3.34
C VAL A 4 13.46 6.39 -2.23
N LEU A 5 13.81 5.14 -2.51
CA LEU A 5 13.90 4.11 -1.48
C LEU A 5 14.73 4.65 -0.30
N PRO A 6 14.33 4.37 0.95
CA PRO A 6 15.13 4.74 2.10
C PRO A 6 16.57 4.23 1.97
N GLU A 7 17.52 4.94 2.57
CA GLU A 7 18.90 4.46 2.60
C GLU A 7 18.97 3.08 3.26
N ASN A 8 19.85 2.23 2.74
CA ASN A 8 20.06 0.91 3.30
C ASN A 8 21.07 1.01 4.46
N PRO A 9 20.64 0.84 5.74
CA PRO A 9 21.51 1.01 6.89
C PRO A 9 22.57 -0.12 7.01
N ASN A 10 22.34 -1.26 6.37
CA ASN A 10 23.18 -2.45 6.50
C ASN A 10 24.54 -2.33 5.80
N GLN A 11 24.70 -1.34 4.91
CA GLN A 11 25.99 -1.10 4.24
C GLN A 11 27.09 -0.63 5.20
N LEU A 12 26.70 -0.12 6.38
CA LEU A 12 27.60 0.39 7.41
C LEU A 12 27.94 -0.65 8.49
N ILE A 13 27.32 -1.84 8.41
CA ILE A 13 27.47 -2.91 9.41
C ILE A 13 28.50 -3.93 8.92
N SER A 14 29.38 -4.37 9.82
CA SER A 14 30.31 -5.47 9.55
C SER A 14 29.71 -6.79 9.98
N TYR A 15 29.72 -7.78 9.09
CA TYR A 15 29.08 -9.08 9.30
C TYR A 15 30.11 -10.22 9.33
N GLU A 16 29.95 -11.13 10.30
CA GLU A 16 30.67 -12.39 10.34
C GLU A 16 29.92 -13.45 9.53
N LYS A 17 30.38 -13.71 8.30
CA LYS A 17 29.67 -14.59 7.33
C LYS A 17 29.35 -16.01 7.84
N ASN A 18 30.14 -16.53 8.78
CA ASN A 18 29.94 -17.86 9.38
C ASN A 18 28.88 -17.88 10.49
N LYS A 19 28.41 -16.72 10.95
CA LYS A 19 27.34 -16.59 11.96
C LYS A 19 25.98 -16.27 11.34
N LEU A 20 25.93 -15.98 10.04
CA LEU A 20 24.70 -15.65 9.36
C LEU A 20 23.74 -16.85 9.34
N LYS A 21 22.46 -16.57 9.55
CA LYS A 21 21.36 -17.51 9.37
C LYS A 21 20.57 -17.17 8.11
N GLU A 22 19.87 -18.17 7.58
CA GLU A 22 19.07 -18.08 6.36
C GLU A 22 17.61 -18.35 6.67
N ILE A 23 16.73 -17.49 6.18
CA ILE A 23 15.28 -17.74 6.10
C ILE A 23 14.80 -17.32 4.71
N VAL A 24 13.79 -18.00 4.16
CA VAL A 24 13.17 -17.62 2.88
C VAL A 24 11.74 -17.19 3.13
N LEU A 25 11.39 -16.00 2.64
CA LEU A 25 10.11 -15.33 2.91
C LEU A 25 9.38 -15.07 1.59
N ALA A 26 8.20 -15.66 1.40
CA ALA A 26 7.31 -15.37 0.29
C ALA A 26 6.22 -14.38 0.75
N GLY A 27 6.13 -13.23 0.11
CA GLY A 27 5.30 -12.11 0.58
C GLY A 27 4.60 -11.33 -0.53
N GLY A 28 4.28 -12.00 -1.64
CA GLY A 28 3.76 -11.34 -2.84
C GLY A 28 4.87 -11.04 -3.84
N CYS A 29 4.73 -9.96 -4.62
CA CYS A 29 5.78 -9.54 -5.54
C CYS A 29 7.10 -9.34 -4.79
N PHE A 30 8.12 -10.11 -5.16
CA PHE A 30 9.40 -10.11 -4.44
C PHE A 30 10.18 -8.79 -4.55
N TRP A 31 9.81 -7.86 -5.44
CA TRP A 31 10.52 -6.59 -5.60
C TRP A 31 10.39 -5.72 -4.35
N GLY A 32 9.17 -5.63 -3.81
CA GLY A 32 8.89 -4.92 -2.57
C GLY A 32 9.48 -5.65 -1.37
N THR A 33 9.26 -6.95 -1.27
CA THR A 33 9.78 -7.78 -0.18
C THR A 33 11.32 -7.73 -0.12
N GLU A 34 12.01 -7.82 -1.25
CA GLU A 34 13.48 -7.76 -1.31
C GLU A 34 13.97 -6.38 -0.87
N ALA A 35 13.38 -5.32 -1.42
CA ALA A 35 13.78 -3.96 -1.09
C ALA A 35 13.56 -3.63 0.39
N TYR A 36 12.46 -4.11 0.98
CA TYR A 36 12.15 -3.91 2.39
C TYR A 36 13.09 -4.72 3.28
N MET A 37 13.21 -6.03 3.04
CA MET A 37 14.08 -6.90 3.84
C MET A 37 15.54 -6.46 3.77
N ALA A 38 16.01 -6.01 2.60
CA ALA A 38 17.36 -5.48 2.45
C ALA A 38 17.65 -4.27 3.37
N ARG A 39 16.62 -3.56 3.83
CA ARG A 39 16.70 -2.34 4.65
C ARG A 39 16.41 -2.58 6.14
N VAL A 40 15.97 -3.78 6.52
CA VAL A 40 15.83 -4.15 7.93
C VAL A 40 17.24 -4.24 8.53
N PRO A 41 17.58 -3.46 9.57
CA PRO A 41 18.91 -3.50 10.17
C PRO A 41 19.28 -4.91 10.67
N GLY A 42 20.50 -5.37 10.40
CA GLY A 42 20.98 -6.71 10.71
C GLY A 42 20.78 -7.73 9.58
N VAL A 43 20.12 -7.34 8.49
CA VAL A 43 20.08 -8.14 7.25
C VAL A 43 21.37 -7.93 6.45
N TYR A 44 22.09 -9.03 6.22
CA TYR A 44 23.30 -9.05 5.39
C TYR A 44 22.96 -8.99 3.90
N SER A 45 21.98 -9.79 3.46
CA SER A 45 21.56 -9.81 2.06
C SER A 45 20.13 -10.30 1.90
N ALA A 46 19.39 -9.69 0.98
CA ALA A 46 18.11 -10.16 0.46
C ALA A 46 18.26 -10.48 -1.03
N VAL A 47 17.74 -11.61 -1.48
CA VAL A 47 17.85 -12.08 -2.88
C VAL A 47 16.49 -12.60 -3.35
N SER A 48 15.93 -11.96 -4.38
CA SER A 48 14.70 -12.41 -5.05
C SER A 48 14.88 -13.79 -5.73
N GLY A 49 13.87 -14.63 -5.64
CA GLY A 49 13.86 -15.98 -6.22
C GLY A 49 12.52 -16.70 -6.11
N TYR A 50 12.57 -18.00 -6.34
CA TYR A 50 11.40 -18.86 -6.42
C TYR A 50 11.56 -20.03 -5.44
N ALA A 51 10.63 -20.19 -4.51
CA ALA A 51 10.71 -21.18 -3.42
C ALA A 51 9.55 -22.18 -3.44
N ASN A 52 9.82 -23.39 -2.91
CA ASN A 52 8.84 -24.43 -2.60
C ASN A 52 7.79 -24.68 -3.69
N GLY A 53 8.24 -25.21 -4.84
CA GLY A 53 7.35 -25.73 -5.89
C GLY A 53 7.65 -27.18 -6.23
N ASP A 54 7.31 -27.59 -7.44
CA ASP A 54 7.53 -28.95 -7.92
C ASP A 54 9.04 -29.28 -7.97
N ILE A 55 9.44 -30.24 -7.13
CA ILE A 55 10.81 -30.69 -6.96
C ILE A 55 11.38 -31.36 -8.23
N SER A 56 10.57 -31.63 -9.25
CA SER A 56 11.04 -32.18 -10.53
C SER A 56 11.80 -31.17 -11.39
N TYR A 57 11.56 -29.87 -11.19
CA TYR A 57 12.25 -28.79 -11.91
C TYR A 57 13.71 -28.67 -11.46
N SER A 58 14.64 -28.54 -12.41
CA SER A 58 16.07 -28.25 -12.17
C SER A 58 16.41 -26.77 -12.24
N GLU A 59 15.56 -25.99 -12.90
CA GLU A 59 15.56 -24.54 -13.02
C GLU A 59 14.12 -24.09 -13.34
N VAL A 60 13.79 -22.83 -13.08
CA VAL A 60 12.50 -22.22 -13.44
C VAL A 60 12.73 -20.79 -13.90
N SER A 61 11.98 -20.31 -14.90
CA SER A 61 11.94 -18.90 -15.28
C SER A 61 10.79 -18.15 -14.62
N TYR A 62 10.86 -16.82 -14.62
CA TYR A 62 9.76 -15.97 -14.17
C TYR A 62 8.42 -16.30 -14.85
N GLU A 63 8.42 -16.48 -16.18
CA GLU A 63 7.21 -16.78 -16.94
C GLU A 63 6.59 -18.13 -16.56
N GLU A 64 7.42 -19.13 -16.28
CA GLU A 64 6.95 -20.44 -15.84
C GLU A 64 6.31 -20.36 -14.45
N VAL A 65 6.92 -19.60 -13.54
CA VAL A 65 6.39 -19.36 -12.19
C VAL A 65 5.07 -18.57 -12.25
N CYS A 66 5.02 -17.47 -13.00
CA CYS A 66 3.81 -16.67 -13.17
C CYS A 66 2.67 -17.42 -13.88
N SER A 67 2.97 -18.51 -14.61
CA SER A 67 1.94 -19.38 -15.18
C SER A 67 1.16 -20.18 -14.11
N GLY A 68 1.68 -20.25 -12.89
CA GLY A 68 1.12 -21.01 -11.76
C GLY A 68 1.35 -22.52 -11.83
N LYS A 69 2.01 -23.03 -12.89
CA LYS A 69 2.17 -24.47 -13.14
C LYS A 69 3.30 -25.12 -12.34
N THR A 70 4.35 -24.36 -12.04
CA THR A 70 5.55 -24.89 -11.36
C THR A 70 5.33 -25.06 -9.85
N GLY A 71 4.30 -24.43 -9.28
CA GLY A 71 4.01 -24.42 -7.85
C GLY A 71 4.93 -23.53 -7.01
N TYR A 72 5.97 -22.93 -7.59
CA TYR A 72 6.89 -22.07 -6.84
C TYR A 72 6.24 -20.74 -6.43
N ALA A 73 6.57 -20.27 -5.23
CA ALA A 73 6.27 -18.91 -4.76
C ALA A 73 7.39 -17.94 -5.16
N GLU A 74 7.05 -16.72 -5.55
CA GLU A 74 7.98 -15.60 -5.46
C GLU A 74 8.37 -15.38 -4.00
N ALA A 75 9.67 -15.44 -3.74
CA ALA A 75 10.22 -15.41 -2.40
C ALA A 75 11.56 -14.70 -2.35
N VAL A 76 11.93 -14.26 -1.16
CA VAL A 76 13.19 -13.58 -0.88
C VAL A 76 14.00 -14.43 0.08
N ARG A 77 15.19 -14.83 -0.34
CA ARG A 77 16.17 -15.44 0.56
C ARG A 77 16.87 -14.35 1.34
N VAL A 78 16.69 -14.35 2.65
CA VAL A 78 17.26 -13.39 3.59
C VAL A 78 18.39 -14.06 4.36
N LEU A 79 19.59 -13.50 4.27
CA LEU A 79 20.70 -13.81 5.17
C LEU A 79 20.80 -12.68 6.19
N TYR A 80 20.83 -13.02 7.47
CA TYR A 80 20.82 -12.07 8.57
C TYR A 80 21.74 -12.50 9.71
N ASP A 81 22.20 -11.56 10.53
CA ASP A 81 22.96 -11.85 11.74
C ASP A 81 21.99 -11.97 12.93
N PRO A 82 21.79 -13.18 13.49
CA PRO A 82 20.87 -13.39 14.61
C PRO A 82 21.30 -12.68 15.90
N GLY A 83 22.57 -12.24 16.00
CA GLY A 83 23.06 -11.42 17.12
C GLY A 83 22.68 -9.95 17.01
N LEU A 84 22.35 -9.47 15.81
CA LEU A 84 21.89 -8.09 15.55
C LEU A 84 20.38 -8.03 15.31
N LEU A 85 19.82 -9.05 14.67
CA LEU A 85 18.41 -9.15 14.32
C LEU A 85 17.90 -10.55 14.71
N PRO A 86 17.28 -10.70 15.88
CA PRO A 86 16.64 -11.95 16.27
C PRO A 86 15.60 -12.38 15.24
N LEU A 87 15.46 -13.71 15.03
CA LEU A 87 14.48 -14.24 14.06
C LEU A 87 13.06 -13.73 14.32
N GLN A 88 12.67 -13.62 15.60
CA GLN A 88 11.37 -13.09 15.97
C GLN A 88 11.13 -11.68 15.39
N GLU A 89 12.09 -10.78 15.54
CA GLU A 89 11.99 -9.40 15.04
C GLU A 89 12.00 -9.36 13.51
N LEU A 90 12.82 -10.19 12.84
CA LEU A 90 12.81 -10.31 11.38
C LEU A 90 11.42 -10.74 10.86
N LEU A 91 10.78 -11.71 11.54
CA LEU A 91 9.45 -12.18 11.14
C LEU A 91 8.36 -11.16 11.46
N GLU A 92 8.45 -10.44 12.58
CA GLU A 92 7.56 -9.32 12.88
C GLU A 92 7.65 -8.24 11.79
N GLN A 93 8.85 -7.89 11.35
CA GLN A 93 9.07 -7.00 10.21
C GLN A 93 8.45 -7.55 8.91
N PHE A 94 8.57 -8.85 8.66
CA PHE A 94 7.93 -9.48 7.51
C PHE A 94 6.40 -9.38 7.54
N PHE A 95 5.76 -9.59 8.70
CA PHE A 95 4.30 -9.44 8.82
C PHE A 95 3.81 -8.02 8.60
N LEU A 96 4.65 -6.99 8.81
CA LEU A 96 4.31 -5.61 8.45
C LEU A 96 4.25 -5.38 6.93
N THR A 97 4.83 -6.27 6.12
CA THR A 97 4.89 -6.14 4.66
C THR A 97 3.79 -6.91 3.92
N ILE A 98 3.04 -7.77 4.62
CA ILE A 98 2.06 -8.66 4.01
C ILE A 98 0.69 -8.54 4.67
N ASN A 99 -0.36 -8.97 3.97
CA ASN A 99 -1.62 -9.36 4.58
C ASN A 99 -1.63 -10.88 4.79
N PRO A 100 -1.42 -11.38 6.02
CA PRO A 100 -1.24 -12.81 6.27
C PRO A 100 -2.55 -13.62 6.17
N THR A 101 -3.70 -12.94 6.02
CA THR A 101 -5.02 -13.59 5.89
C THR A 101 -5.48 -13.72 4.43
N GLN A 102 -4.67 -13.27 3.47
CA GLN A 102 -4.97 -13.35 2.04
C GLN A 102 -4.36 -14.61 1.41
N PHE A 103 -5.24 -15.49 0.92
CA PHE A 103 -4.85 -16.71 0.24
C PHE A 103 -4.42 -16.41 -1.20
N ASN A 104 -3.22 -16.83 -1.58
CA ASN A 104 -2.65 -16.67 -2.94
C ASN A 104 -2.77 -15.24 -3.51
N ARG A 105 -2.56 -14.24 -2.64
CA ARG A 105 -2.68 -12.84 -3.01
C ARG A 105 -1.90 -11.96 -2.03
N GLN A 106 -1.26 -10.91 -2.55
CA GLN A 106 -0.76 -9.77 -1.78
C GLN A 106 -0.97 -8.49 -2.58
N GLY A 107 -1.65 -7.50 -1.98
CA GLY A 107 -2.02 -6.27 -2.69
C GLY A 107 -2.87 -6.55 -3.95
N ASN A 108 -2.33 -6.19 -5.11
CA ASN A 108 -2.97 -6.39 -6.42
C ASN A 108 -2.47 -7.65 -7.15
N ASP A 109 -1.51 -8.37 -6.58
CA ASP A 109 -0.91 -9.55 -7.20
C ASP A 109 -1.69 -10.80 -6.78
N TYR A 110 -2.22 -11.55 -7.77
CA TYR A 110 -3.02 -12.76 -7.57
C TYR A 110 -2.38 -13.97 -8.21
N GLY A 111 -2.38 -15.08 -7.48
CA GLY A 111 -1.83 -16.36 -7.95
C GLY A 111 -1.07 -17.08 -6.86
N SER A 112 -0.89 -18.40 -7.02
CA SER A 112 -0.15 -19.23 -6.06
C SER A 112 1.31 -18.80 -5.92
N GLN A 113 1.87 -18.13 -6.94
CA GLN A 113 3.19 -17.54 -6.86
C GLN A 113 3.27 -16.36 -5.87
N TYR A 114 2.15 -15.73 -5.51
CA TYR A 114 2.08 -14.60 -4.58
C TYR A 114 1.54 -14.98 -3.20
N ARG A 115 1.50 -16.29 -2.89
CA ARG A 115 1.11 -16.76 -1.55
C ARG A 115 2.10 -16.27 -0.50
N SER A 116 1.62 -16.11 0.74
CA SER A 116 2.50 -15.81 1.86
C SER A 116 3.07 -17.11 2.43
N GLY A 117 4.38 -17.14 2.71
CA GLY A 117 5.06 -18.32 3.22
C GLY A 117 6.37 -18.02 3.94
N ILE A 118 6.68 -18.83 4.94
CA ILE A 118 7.94 -18.81 5.69
C ILE A 118 8.59 -20.18 5.53
N TYR A 119 9.73 -20.22 4.85
CA TYR A 119 10.46 -21.45 4.57
C TYR A 119 11.78 -21.50 5.31
N TYR A 120 11.93 -22.47 6.21
CA TYR A 120 13.09 -22.62 7.08
C TYR A 120 13.93 -23.84 6.70
N ARG A 121 15.23 -23.81 7.01
CA ARG A 121 16.12 -24.98 6.91
C ARG A 121 16.49 -25.55 8.26
N ASP A 122 16.64 -24.70 9.26
CA ASP A 122 17.00 -25.10 10.61
C ASP A 122 15.73 -25.40 11.40
N ALA A 123 15.44 -26.68 11.65
CA ALA A 123 14.26 -27.09 12.42
C ALA A 123 14.23 -26.50 13.84
N ALA A 124 15.35 -26.02 14.38
CA ALA A 124 15.38 -25.32 15.66
C ALA A 124 14.68 -23.94 15.62
N GLU A 125 14.42 -23.41 14.42
CA GLU A 125 13.73 -22.13 14.22
C GLU A 125 12.20 -22.26 14.28
N LEU A 126 11.67 -23.47 14.04
CA LEU A 126 10.23 -23.71 13.97
C LEU A 126 9.47 -23.24 15.23
N PRO A 127 9.92 -23.51 16.48
CA PRO A 127 9.21 -23.02 17.66
C PRO A 127 9.15 -21.48 17.75
N VAL A 128 10.15 -20.78 17.21
CA VAL A 128 10.16 -19.31 17.16
C VAL A 128 9.17 -18.83 16.10
N ILE A 129 9.16 -19.46 14.92
CA ILE A 129 8.22 -19.13 13.84
C ILE A 129 6.77 -19.33 14.31
N GLU A 130 6.45 -20.49 14.88
CA GLU A 130 5.11 -20.80 15.40
C GLU A 130 4.65 -19.81 16.47
N LYS A 131 5.58 -19.40 17.36
CA LYS A 131 5.29 -18.38 18.37
C LYS A 131 4.95 -17.03 17.74
N VAL A 132 5.68 -16.61 16.70
CA VAL A 132 5.38 -15.36 15.98
C VAL A 132 4.05 -15.47 15.25
N ILE A 133 3.76 -16.58 14.57
CA ILE A 133 2.46 -16.81 13.92
C ILE A 133 1.32 -16.72 14.93
N ALA A 134 1.45 -17.35 16.10
CA ALA A 134 0.41 -17.31 17.13
C ALA A 134 0.20 -15.89 17.67
N ALA A 135 1.27 -15.13 17.87
CA ALA A 135 1.20 -13.73 18.28
C ALA A 135 0.54 -12.87 17.19
N GLU A 136 0.91 -13.08 15.93
CA GLU A 136 0.35 -12.37 14.78
C GLU A 136 -1.14 -12.68 14.59
N GLN A 137 -1.53 -13.94 14.71
CA GLN A 137 -2.92 -14.41 14.59
C GLN A 137 -3.84 -13.67 15.56
N SER A 138 -3.36 -13.30 16.75
CA SER A 138 -4.16 -12.56 17.73
C SER A 138 -4.60 -11.16 17.24
N LYS A 139 -3.92 -10.61 16.22
CA LYS A 139 -4.26 -9.31 15.60
C LYS A 139 -5.35 -9.43 14.54
N TYR A 140 -5.71 -10.65 14.12
CA TYR A 140 -6.64 -10.87 13.02
C TYR A 140 -7.81 -11.77 13.46
N PRO A 141 -9.06 -11.40 13.11
CA PRO A 141 -10.22 -12.28 13.31
C PRO A 141 -10.26 -13.42 12.29
N ARG A 142 -9.61 -13.26 11.14
CA ARG A 142 -9.46 -14.28 10.11
C ARG A 142 -8.20 -15.09 10.35
N GLU A 143 -8.26 -16.37 10.03
CA GLU A 143 -7.12 -17.27 10.09
C GLU A 143 -5.99 -16.78 9.17
N ILE A 144 -4.77 -16.80 9.69
CA ILE A 144 -3.55 -16.58 8.92
C ILE A 144 -3.34 -17.80 8.02
N VAL A 145 -3.19 -17.53 6.73
CA VAL A 145 -2.96 -18.53 5.69
C VAL A 145 -1.50 -18.57 5.23
N THR A 146 -0.62 -17.82 5.90
CA THR A 146 0.83 -17.87 5.68
C THR A 146 1.33 -19.27 6.01
N GLU A 147 1.81 -19.98 5.00
CA GLU A 147 2.31 -21.34 5.18
C GLU A 147 3.67 -21.34 5.88
N VAL A 148 3.92 -22.36 6.70
CA VAL A 148 5.21 -22.56 7.39
C VAL A 148 5.69 -23.96 7.05
N GLU A 149 6.75 -24.04 6.24
CA GLU A 149 7.24 -25.31 5.71
C GLU A 149 8.78 -25.36 5.71
N GLU A 150 9.34 -26.57 5.63
CA GLU A 150 10.76 -26.74 5.36
C GLU A 150 11.08 -26.25 3.92
N LEU A 151 12.18 -25.53 3.75
CA LEU A 151 12.64 -25.07 2.45
C LEU A 151 13.15 -26.26 1.63
N THR A 152 12.40 -26.62 0.57
CA THR A 152 12.75 -27.74 -0.31
C THR A 152 13.71 -27.33 -1.42
N LYS A 153 13.37 -26.27 -2.17
CA LYS A 153 14.18 -25.70 -3.25
C LYS A 153 14.04 -24.19 -3.29
N PHE A 154 15.13 -23.52 -3.67
CA PHE A 154 15.16 -22.10 -3.97
C PHE A 154 15.94 -21.86 -5.25
N PHE A 155 15.30 -21.26 -6.25
CA PHE A 155 15.95 -20.80 -7.47
C PHE A 155 16.13 -19.28 -7.42
N LYS A 156 17.35 -18.79 -7.67
CA LYS A 156 17.58 -17.34 -7.77
C LYS A 156 16.87 -16.82 -9.02
N ALA A 157 16.10 -15.74 -8.88
CA ALA A 157 15.46 -15.07 -10.01
C ALA A 157 16.51 -14.39 -10.90
N GLU A 158 16.13 -14.10 -12.13
CA GLU A 158 16.97 -13.46 -13.15
C GLU A 158 17.50 -12.10 -12.68
N GLU A 159 18.67 -11.68 -13.18
CA GLU A 159 19.36 -10.47 -12.72
C GLU A 159 18.54 -9.18 -12.87
N HIS A 160 17.57 -9.14 -13.76
CA HIS A 160 16.72 -7.97 -13.95
C HIS A 160 15.69 -7.80 -12.81
N HIS A 161 15.35 -8.86 -12.08
CA HIS A 161 14.50 -8.80 -10.88
C HIS A 161 15.28 -8.48 -9.60
N GLN A 162 16.60 -8.75 -9.59
CA GLN A 162 17.43 -8.47 -8.42
C GLN A 162 17.55 -6.96 -8.19
N LYS A 163 17.27 -6.48 -6.98
CA LYS A 163 17.30 -5.06 -6.61
C LYS A 163 16.46 -4.20 -7.55
N TYR A 164 15.31 -4.72 -7.99
CA TYR A 164 14.49 -4.10 -9.02
C TYR A 164 14.14 -2.65 -8.70
N LEU A 165 13.71 -2.36 -7.47
CA LEU A 165 13.33 -1.00 -7.04
C LEU A 165 14.53 -0.05 -6.87
N GLU A 166 15.75 -0.56 -6.66
CA GLU A 166 16.95 0.26 -6.67
C GLU A 166 17.34 0.67 -8.10
N LYS A 167 17.13 -0.25 -9.06
CA LYS A 167 17.36 -0.01 -10.49
C LYS A 167 16.25 0.84 -11.12
N ASN A 168 15.04 0.76 -10.58
CA ASN A 168 13.84 1.42 -11.08
C ASN A 168 13.14 2.20 -9.93
N PRO A 169 13.57 3.43 -9.59
CA PRO A 169 13.07 4.24 -8.45
C PRO A 169 11.62 4.76 -8.56
N GLY A 170 10.80 4.10 -9.37
CA GLY A 170 9.35 4.28 -9.50
C GLY A 170 8.67 2.99 -9.98
N GLY A 171 9.36 1.86 -9.83
CA GLY A 171 8.83 0.55 -10.14
C GLY A 171 7.71 0.16 -9.19
N TYR A 172 6.91 -0.82 -9.61
CA TYR A 172 5.80 -1.33 -8.83
C TYR A 172 6.25 -1.87 -7.46
N CYS A 173 5.54 -1.46 -6.40
CA CYS A 173 5.76 -1.96 -5.05
C CYS A 173 4.46 -1.86 -4.24
N HIS A 174 3.97 -2.97 -3.70
CA HIS A 174 2.83 -2.99 -2.77
C HIS A 174 3.24 -2.85 -1.30
N VAL A 175 4.54 -2.97 -1.00
CA VAL A 175 5.09 -2.89 0.35
C VAL A 175 5.30 -1.42 0.74
N SER A 176 4.81 -1.03 1.92
CA SER A 176 5.15 0.27 2.53
C SER A 176 6.49 0.19 3.23
N PHE A 177 7.32 1.23 3.07
CA PHE A 177 8.61 1.37 3.74
C PHE A 177 8.54 2.24 5.01
N ASP A 178 7.38 2.80 5.33
CA ASP A 178 7.21 3.70 6.49
C ASP A 178 7.31 2.96 7.83
N THR A 179 7.12 1.64 7.79
CA THR A 179 7.26 0.75 8.95
C THR A 179 8.68 0.29 9.19
N LEU A 180 9.62 0.62 8.29
CA LEU A 180 11.02 0.30 8.51
C LEU A 180 11.49 0.91 9.82
N PRO A 181 12.26 0.17 10.64
CA PRO A 181 12.83 0.71 11.86
C PRO A 181 13.66 1.93 11.49
N ALA A 182 13.39 3.07 12.14
CA ALA A 182 14.24 4.25 11.99
C ALA A 182 15.67 3.83 12.34
N GLY A 183 16.57 3.86 11.35
CA GLY A 183 17.97 3.41 11.50
C GLY A 183 18.76 4.11 12.63
N HIS A 184 18.16 5.11 13.28
CA HIS A 184 18.69 5.79 14.46
C HIS A 184 18.58 4.99 15.77
N SER A 185 17.72 3.97 15.89
CA SER A 185 17.61 3.22 17.15
C SER A 185 18.78 2.26 17.36
N ILE A 186 19.25 1.60 16.30
CA ILE A 186 20.26 0.52 16.42
C ILE A 186 21.68 1.09 16.42
N LEU A 187 21.93 2.24 15.78
CA LEU A 187 23.25 2.88 15.80
C LEU A 187 23.58 3.58 17.13
N ASN A 188 22.56 3.98 17.90
CA ASN A 188 22.76 4.62 19.21
C ASN A 188 23.21 3.63 20.30
N GLU A 189 22.94 2.33 20.14
CA GLU A 189 23.43 1.32 21.08
C GLU A 189 24.93 1.00 20.90
N PHE A 190 25.55 1.41 19.79
CA PHE A 190 26.95 1.11 19.48
C PHE A 190 27.95 2.23 19.77
N ASN A 191 27.51 3.48 19.98
CA ASN A 191 28.38 4.59 20.37
C ASN A 191 28.12 4.98 21.83
N GLY A 192 28.80 4.29 22.75
CA GLY A 192 28.60 4.45 24.19
C GLY A 192 28.68 5.89 24.73
N GLY A 193 27.63 6.27 25.47
CA GLY A 193 27.70 7.12 26.67
C GLY A 193 26.68 8.28 26.74
N PRO A 194 26.31 8.78 27.95
CA PRO A 194 26.27 8.16 29.27
C PRO A 194 24.82 7.90 29.75
N GLY A 195 24.68 7.02 30.75
CA GLY A 195 23.40 6.63 31.32
C GLY A 195 22.80 7.57 32.37
N ASP A 196 21.60 7.14 32.79
CA ASP A 196 20.89 7.42 34.04
C ASP A 196 20.20 8.81 34.17
N GLU A 197 18.98 9.01 34.69
CA GLU A 197 18.09 8.20 35.54
C GLU A 197 16.59 8.55 35.30
N SER A 198 15.74 7.52 35.39
CA SER A 198 14.43 7.40 36.10
C SER A 198 13.22 8.37 35.93
N ALA A 199 12.05 7.68 35.90
CA ALA A 199 10.75 8.01 36.52
C ALA A 199 9.81 8.99 35.76
N SER A 200 8.49 8.81 35.66
CA SER A 200 7.52 7.94 36.34
C SER A 200 6.23 7.83 35.51
N ALA A 201 5.36 6.90 35.91
CA ALA A 201 4.04 6.61 35.36
C ALA A 201 3.03 7.77 35.50
N ALA A 202 2.12 7.90 34.52
CA ALA A 202 0.80 8.51 34.70
C ALA A 202 -0.21 7.99 33.65
N GLU A 203 -1.20 7.27 34.17
CA GLU A 203 -2.61 7.05 33.82
C GLU A 203 -3.19 7.53 32.46
N ALA A 204 -4.03 6.64 31.90
CA ALA A 204 -4.93 6.88 30.77
C ALA A 204 -6.17 7.72 31.14
N PRO A 205 -6.78 8.44 30.19
CA PRO A 205 -8.18 8.84 30.31
C PRO A 205 -9.13 8.12 29.35
N SER A 206 -10.31 7.93 29.93
CA SER A 206 -11.55 7.30 29.47
C SER A 206 -12.26 8.02 28.32
N ALA A 207 -13.13 7.26 27.66
CA ALA A 207 -14.09 7.64 26.64
C ALA A 207 -15.17 8.67 27.08
N ASN A 208 -15.81 9.25 26.05
CA ASN A 208 -16.98 10.12 25.96
C ASN A 208 -16.76 11.63 26.20
N GLU A 209 -16.70 12.40 25.11
CA GLU A 209 -17.54 13.61 24.96
C GLU A 209 -18.03 13.74 23.50
N THR A 210 -19.36 13.79 23.38
CA THR A 210 -20.16 14.03 22.17
C THR A 210 -20.07 15.50 21.73
N TRP A 211 -19.83 15.75 20.44
CA TRP A 211 -20.07 17.06 19.83
C TRP A 211 -21.13 16.94 18.73
N ALA A 212 -22.32 17.47 19.00
CA ALA A 212 -23.30 17.82 17.97
C ALA A 212 -23.24 19.35 17.78
N PRO A 213 -23.03 19.88 16.56
CA PRO A 213 -23.02 21.32 16.35
C PRO A 213 -24.45 21.91 16.32
N SER A 214 -24.59 23.08 16.95
CA SER A 214 -25.78 23.95 16.92
C SER A 214 -25.87 24.73 15.61
N PRO A 215 -27.07 25.06 15.11
CA PRO A 215 -27.26 25.80 13.86
C PRO A 215 -27.29 27.31 14.14
N GLU A 216 -26.42 28.08 13.48
CA GLU A 216 -26.67 29.45 12.99
C GLU A 216 -25.38 29.99 12.33
N ASP A 217 -25.44 30.18 11.01
CA ASP A 217 -24.48 30.81 10.09
C ASP A 217 -22.97 30.79 10.42
N ASP A 218 -22.28 29.79 9.89
CA ASP A 218 -20.87 29.88 9.51
C ASP A 218 -20.74 29.39 8.07
N GLU A 219 -20.07 30.15 7.19
CA GLU A 219 -19.68 29.67 5.87
C GLU A 219 -18.89 28.37 6.04
N ARG A 220 -19.30 27.29 5.37
CA ARG A 220 -18.60 26.02 5.49
C ARG A 220 -17.21 26.16 4.86
N VAL A 221 -16.21 26.39 5.70
CA VAL A 221 -14.81 26.49 5.27
C VAL A 221 -14.28 25.07 5.07
N PHE A 222 -14.03 24.71 3.81
CA PHE A 222 -13.32 23.48 3.48
C PHE A 222 -11.81 23.72 3.69
N ILE A 223 -11.15 22.77 4.35
CA ILE A 223 -9.71 22.83 4.63
C ILE A 223 -9.12 21.48 4.27
N LYS A 224 -7.97 21.48 3.58
CA LYS A 224 -7.18 20.27 3.36
C LYS A 224 -6.55 19.82 4.68
N PRO A 225 -6.87 18.62 5.20
CA PRO A 225 -6.20 18.08 6.38
C PRO A 225 -4.70 17.83 6.13
N GLU A 226 -3.90 17.80 7.20
CA GLU A 226 -2.49 17.44 7.09
C GLU A 226 -2.32 15.99 6.58
N LYS A 227 -1.27 15.74 5.80
CA LYS A 227 -1.03 14.44 5.14
C LYS A 227 -1.04 13.25 6.11
N LYS A 228 -0.52 13.41 7.33
CA LYS A 228 -0.54 12.38 8.38
C LYS A 228 -1.96 12.01 8.83
N SER A 229 -2.87 12.99 8.90
CA SER A 229 -4.27 12.76 9.23
C SER A 229 -5.02 12.08 8.07
N LEU A 230 -4.61 12.32 6.83
CA LEU A 230 -5.22 11.69 5.66
C LEU A 230 -4.96 10.18 5.59
N SER A 231 -3.77 9.72 5.95
CA SER A 231 -3.46 8.28 5.99
C SER A 231 -4.23 7.52 7.07
N GLU A 232 -4.73 8.22 8.09
CA GLU A 232 -5.52 7.63 9.18
C GLU A 232 -7.04 7.66 8.89
N THR A 233 -7.50 8.60 8.04
CA THR A 233 -8.92 8.81 7.75
C THR A 233 -9.39 8.22 6.42
N LEU A 234 -8.52 8.16 5.41
CA LEU A 234 -8.83 7.59 4.11
C LEU A 234 -8.57 6.09 4.09
N THR A 235 -9.39 5.35 3.33
CA THR A 235 -9.03 3.97 2.99
C THR A 235 -7.76 3.96 2.13
N PRO A 236 -7.02 2.84 2.08
CA PRO A 236 -5.82 2.75 1.26
C PRO A 236 -6.05 3.08 -0.23
N LEU A 237 -7.19 2.66 -0.79
CA LEU A 237 -7.54 2.98 -2.18
C LEU A 237 -7.81 4.48 -2.36
N GLN A 238 -8.52 5.11 -1.42
CA GLN A 238 -8.81 6.55 -1.46
C GLN A 238 -7.52 7.37 -1.31
N PHE A 239 -6.60 6.95 -0.43
CA PHE A 239 -5.30 7.58 -0.31
C PHE A 239 -4.45 7.41 -1.57
N TYR A 240 -4.37 6.19 -2.11
CA TYR A 240 -3.65 5.89 -3.35
C TYR A 240 -4.14 6.74 -4.53
N VAL A 241 -5.46 6.79 -4.73
CA VAL A 241 -6.05 7.59 -5.79
C VAL A 241 -5.79 9.07 -5.54
N THR A 242 -6.17 9.62 -4.39
CA THR A 242 -6.15 11.07 -4.17
C THR A 242 -4.74 11.64 -3.97
N GLN A 243 -3.85 10.95 -3.26
CA GLN A 243 -2.55 11.50 -2.87
C GLN A 243 -1.41 11.06 -3.80
N GLU A 244 -1.56 9.91 -4.48
CA GLU A 244 -0.48 9.28 -5.24
C GLU A 244 -0.73 9.26 -6.75
N GLY A 245 -1.87 9.79 -7.23
CA GLY A 245 -2.19 9.79 -8.65
C GLY A 245 -2.64 8.42 -9.17
N GLY A 246 -3.11 7.57 -8.26
CA GLY A 246 -3.57 6.23 -8.56
C GLY A 246 -4.87 6.19 -9.36
N THR A 247 -5.16 5.04 -9.95
CA THR A 247 -6.44 4.78 -10.63
C THR A 247 -7.04 3.48 -10.09
N GLU A 248 -8.28 3.51 -9.63
CA GLU A 248 -8.99 2.32 -9.16
C GLU A 248 -9.38 1.41 -10.33
N PRO A 249 -9.69 0.13 -10.11
CA PRO A 249 -10.04 -0.77 -11.20
C PRO A 249 -11.39 -0.40 -11.85
N PRO A 250 -11.51 -0.55 -13.19
CA PRO A 250 -12.77 -0.29 -13.88
C PRO A 250 -13.85 -1.29 -13.43
N TYR A 251 -15.10 -0.85 -13.34
CA TYR A 251 -16.30 -1.59 -12.94
C TYR A 251 -16.29 -2.18 -11.53
N LEU A 252 -15.18 -2.07 -10.79
CA LEU A 252 -15.02 -2.55 -9.42
C LEU A 252 -14.86 -1.37 -8.46
N ASN A 253 -15.78 -0.43 -8.57
CA ASN A 253 -15.80 0.77 -7.74
C ASN A 253 -17.24 1.17 -7.40
N GLU A 254 -17.37 1.97 -6.34
CA GLU A 254 -18.66 2.23 -5.70
C GLU A 254 -19.61 3.06 -6.56
N TYR A 255 -19.08 3.95 -7.42
CA TYR A 255 -19.89 4.96 -8.10
C TYR A 255 -19.97 4.80 -9.61
N ASP A 256 -19.39 3.77 -10.22
CA ASP A 256 -19.61 3.46 -11.65
C ASP A 256 -21.11 3.37 -11.95
N ASP A 257 -21.82 2.51 -11.21
CA ASP A 257 -23.26 2.25 -11.34
C ASP A 257 -24.16 3.09 -10.39
N GLU A 258 -23.64 4.14 -9.74
CA GLU A 258 -24.42 5.02 -8.87
C GLU A 258 -25.05 6.17 -9.68
N TYR A 259 -26.38 6.28 -9.65
CA TYR A 259 -27.16 7.27 -10.41
C TYR A 259 -28.26 7.95 -9.57
N ARG A 260 -28.26 7.77 -8.26
CA ARG A 260 -29.18 8.50 -7.38
C ARG A 260 -28.92 10.00 -7.45
N ALA A 261 -29.96 10.79 -7.20
CA ALA A 261 -29.85 12.24 -7.11
C ALA A 261 -28.99 12.61 -5.88
N GLY A 262 -28.09 13.57 -6.05
CA GLY A 262 -27.13 14.00 -5.02
C GLY A 262 -25.90 14.70 -5.60
N ILE A 263 -24.87 14.83 -4.78
CA ILE A 263 -23.59 15.45 -5.13
C ILE A 263 -22.43 14.51 -4.83
N TYR A 264 -21.32 14.69 -5.54
CA TYR A 264 -20.05 14.03 -5.28
C TYR A 264 -19.07 15.05 -4.75
N VAL A 265 -18.58 14.82 -3.54
CA VAL A 265 -17.62 15.70 -2.87
C VAL A 265 -16.22 15.08 -2.89
N ASP A 266 -15.17 15.91 -2.85
CA ASP A 266 -13.80 15.45 -2.61
C ASP A 266 -13.77 14.68 -1.29
N ILE A 267 -13.29 13.45 -1.31
CA ILE A 267 -13.23 12.62 -0.10
C ILE A 267 -12.24 13.17 0.95
N VAL A 268 -11.29 14.00 0.54
CA VAL A 268 -10.23 14.58 1.38
C VAL A 268 -10.71 15.84 2.10
N THR A 269 -11.39 16.74 1.41
CA THR A 269 -11.78 18.06 1.94
C THR A 269 -13.28 18.16 2.24
N GLY A 270 -14.08 17.29 1.63
CA GLY A 270 -15.54 17.39 1.64
C GLY A 270 -16.10 18.47 0.71
N GLU A 271 -15.27 19.12 -0.12
CA GLU A 271 -15.69 20.15 -1.09
C GLU A 271 -16.51 19.54 -2.23
N PRO A 272 -17.70 20.08 -2.58
CA PRO A 272 -18.49 19.58 -3.71
C PRO A 272 -17.78 19.73 -5.04
N LEU A 273 -17.65 18.64 -5.81
CA LEU A 273 -16.96 18.65 -7.11
C LEU A 273 -17.90 18.42 -8.29
N PHE A 274 -18.84 17.47 -8.19
CA PHE A 274 -19.71 17.08 -9.31
C PHE A 274 -21.17 16.91 -8.89
N LEU A 275 -22.10 17.20 -9.82
CA LEU A 275 -23.52 16.90 -9.67
C LEU A 275 -23.84 15.53 -10.25
N SER A 276 -24.71 14.78 -9.59
CA SER A 276 -25.32 13.57 -10.17
C SER A 276 -26.05 13.84 -11.50
N ALA A 277 -26.61 15.03 -11.69
CA ALA A 277 -27.28 15.45 -12.93
C ALA A 277 -26.34 15.53 -14.15
N ASP A 278 -25.05 15.72 -13.91
CA ASP A 278 -24.01 15.78 -14.94
C ASP A 278 -23.28 14.42 -15.09
N LYS A 279 -23.62 13.42 -14.27
CA LYS A 279 -23.12 12.05 -14.39
C LYS A 279 -23.86 11.30 -15.50
N TYR A 280 -23.14 10.47 -16.24
CA TYR A 280 -23.72 9.59 -17.26
C TYR A 280 -23.00 8.25 -17.34
N ASP A 281 -23.63 7.25 -17.95
CA ASP A 281 -22.98 5.98 -18.28
C ASP A 281 -22.11 6.16 -19.52
N SER A 282 -20.79 6.13 -19.34
CA SER A 282 -19.85 6.15 -20.45
C SER A 282 -19.38 4.75 -20.86
N GLY A 283 -19.76 3.70 -20.12
CA GLY A 283 -19.29 2.33 -20.29
C GLY A 283 -17.79 2.14 -20.05
N CYS A 284 -17.08 3.11 -19.47
CA CYS A 284 -15.63 3.03 -19.27
C CYS A 284 -15.21 2.30 -17.98
N GLY A 285 -16.16 2.08 -17.07
CA GLY A 285 -15.91 1.44 -15.78
C GLY A 285 -15.55 2.39 -14.65
N TRP A 286 -15.67 3.70 -14.84
CA TRP A 286 -15.50 4.71 -13.80
C TRP A 286 -16.64 5.72 -13.88
N PRO A 287 -17.01 6.38 -12.76
CA PRO A 287 -18.00 7.45 -12.80
C PRO A 287 -17.53 8.55 -13.76
N ALA A 288 -18.40 8.84 -14.74
CA ALA A 288 -18.14 9.79 -15.79
C ALA A 288 -19.08 10.99 -15.68
N PHE A 289 -18.51 12.19 -15.71
CA PHE A 289 -19.25 13.45 -15.67
C PHE A 289 -18.99 14.29 -16.91
N THR A 290 -19.94 15.13 -17.31
CA THR A 290 -19.78 16.04 -18.44
C THR A 290 -19.09 17.35 -18.05
N LYS A 291 -19.21 17.76 -16.78
CA LYS A 291 -18.58 18.96 -16.20
C LYS A 291 -18.54 18.90 -14.66
N PRO A 292 -17.63 19.65 -14.01
CA PRO A 292 -17.70 19.91 -12.57
C PRO A 292 -18.82 20.89 -12.22
N ILE A 293 -19.12 21.02 -10.92
CA ILE A 293 -20.03 22.04 -10.37
C ILE A 293 -19.55 23.45 -10.76
N ASP A 294 -18.26 23.70 -10.58
CA ASP A 294 -17.58 24.94 -10.97
C ASP A 294 -16.19 24.59 -11.51
N PRO A 295 -15.80 25.09 -12.70
CA PRO A 295 -14.46 24.88 -13.26
C PRO A 295 -13.31 25.32 -12.34
N GLU A 296 -13.50 26.33 -11.48
CA GLU A 296 -12.43 26.81 -10.58
C GLU A 296 -12.06 25.78 -9.48
N LEU A 297 -12.92 24.80 -9.26
CA LEU A 297 -12.70 23.71 -8.30
C LEU A 297 -11.79 22.61 -8.87
N ILE A 298 -11.45 22.68 -10.16
CA ILE A 298 -10.65 21.67 -10.86
C ILE A 298 -9.34 22.26 -11.37
N LEU A 299 -8.24 21.57 -11.10
CA LEU A 299 -6.94 21.83 -11.70
C LEU A 299 -6.66 20.80 -12.79
N GLU A 300 -6.47 21.28 -14.01
CA GLU A 300 -6.05 20.46 -15.14
C GLU A 300 -4.53 20.49 -15.31
N LYS A 301 -3.90 19.31 -15.33
CA LYS A 301 -2.45 19.15 -15.53
C LYS A 301 -2.18 18.27 -16.75
N SER A 302 -1.21 18.64 -17.57
CA SER A 302 -0.79 17.79 -18.69
C SER A 302 -0.12 16.53 -18.16
N ASP A 303 -0.65 15.37 -18.54
CA ASP A 303 -0.14 14.05 -18.15
C ASP A 303 0.45 13.34 -19.38
N ARG A 304 1.74 13.01 -19.29
CA ARG A 304 2.48 12.26 -20.32
C ARG A 304 2.89 10.86 -19.87
N SER A 305 2.35 10.40 -18.74
CA SER A 305 2.60 9.06 -18.21
C SER A 305 2.13 7.98 -19.18
N LEU A 306 2.71 6.78 -19.05
CA LEU A 306 2.37 5.61 -19.86
C LEU A 306 2.47 5.81 -21.39
N GLY A 307 3.22 6.83 -21.84
CA GLY A 307 3.39 7.15 -23.27
C GLY A 307 2.15 7.75 -23.93
N MET A 308 1.13 8.11 -23.15
CA MET A 308 -0.10 8.74 -23.63
C MET A 308 -0.09 10.23 -23.30
N SER A 309 -0.75 11.06 -24.11
CA SER A 309 -0.99 12.47 -23.79
C SER A 309 -2.42 12.63 -23.28
N ARG A 310 -2.57 12.80 -21.96
CA ARG A 310 -3.86 12.98 -21.27
C ARG A 310 -3.86 14.29 -20.48
N VAL A 311 -5.02 14.66 -19.96
CA VAL A 311 -5.18 15.79 -19.04
C VAL A 311 -5.64 15.23 -17.71
N GLU A 312 -4.75 15.26 -16.71
CA GLU A 312 -5.05 14.92 -15.32
C GLU A 312 -5.97 15.96 -14.72
N VAL A 313 -6.96 15.51 -13.96
CA VAL A 313 -7.91 16.34 -13.21
C VAL A 313 -7.65 16.15 -11.72
N ARG A 314 -7.44 17.26 -11.01
CA ARG A 314 -7.25 17.30 -9.55
C ARG A 314 -8.21 18.30 -8.90
N SER A 315 -8.56 18.12 -7.63
CA SER A 315 -9.30 19.14 -6.88
C SER A 315 -8.40 20.35 -6.59
N SER A 316 -8.95 21.56 -6.68
CA SER A 316 -8.18 22.80 -6.53
C SER A 316 -7.73 23.02 -5.08
N LEU A 317 -8.65 22.82 -4.12
CA LEU A 317 -8.36 22.99 -2.70
C LEU A 317 -7.53 21.84 -2.12
N GLY A 318 -7.91 20.59 -2.45
CA GLY A 318 -7.29 19.39 -1.90
C GLY A 318 -6.01 18.97 -2.61
N ASP A 319 -5.76 19.45 -3.83
CA ASP A 319 -4.78 18.87 -4.78
C ASP A 319 -4.93 17.34 -4.87
N SER A 320 -6.16 16.82 -4.66
CA SER A 320 -6.49 15.40 -4.73
C SER A 320 -6.53 15.00 -6.19
N HIS A 321 -5.79 13.96 -6.58
CA HIS A 321 -5.97 13.38 -7.90
C HIS A 321 -7.36 12.74 -7.99
N LEU A 322 -8.11 13.16 -9.02
CA LEU A 322 -9.48 12.72 -9.26
C LEU A 322 -9.51 11.73 -10.42
N GLY A 323 -8.78 12.01 -11.49
CA GLY A 323 -8.73 11.17 -12.69
C GLY A 323 -8.25 11.94 -13.91
N HIS A 324 -8.95 11.79 -15.03
CA HIS A 324 -8.58 12.44 -16.29
C HIS A 324 -9.80 12.97 -17.03
N VAL A 325 -9.61 14.03 -17.81
CA VAL A 325 -10.62 14.56 -18.74
C VAL A 325 -10.26 14.22 -20.19
N PHE A 326 -11.27 13.79 -20.93
CA PHE A 326 -11.19 13.41 -22.34
C PHE A 326 -12.21 14.20 -23.17
N THR A 327 -11.97 14.32 -24.48
CA THR A 327 -12.86 15.02 -25.42
C THR A 327 -13.78 14.05 -26.20
N ASP A 328 -14.06 12.89 -25.61
CA ASP A 328 -14.86 11.80 -26.19
C ASP A 328 -16.25 11.68 -25.52
N GLY A 329 -16.68 12.70 -24.76
CA GLY A 329 -17.97 12.72 -24.09
C GLY A 329 -19.15 13.11 -24.99
N PRO A 330 -20.39 13.12 -24.44
CA PRO A 330 -21.60 13.48 -25.16
C PRO A 330 -21.53 14.91 -25.72
N LYS A 331 -21.60 15.03 -27.05
CA LYS A 331 -21.37 16.32 -27.76
C LYS A 331 -22.41 17.37 -27.39
N GLU A 332 -23.65 16.95 -27.18
CA GLU A 332 -24.76 17.78 -26.78
C GLU A 332 -24.63 18.35 -25.35
N GLN A 333 -23.72 17.80 -24.54
CA GLN A 333 -23.44 18.24 -23.17
C GLN A 333 -22.05 18.87 -23.02
N GLY A 334 -21.42 19.27 -24.14
CA GLY A 334 -20.11 19.94 -24.15
C GLY A 334 -18.96 19.06 -24.65
N GLY A 335 -19.18 17.76 -24.86
CA GLY A 335 -18.20 16.85 -25.48
C GLY A 335 -17.05 16.42 -24.57
N LEU A 336 -17.06 16.80 -23.28
CA LEU A 336 -16.07 16.39 -22.31
C LEU A 336 -16.53 15.17 -21.51
N ARG A 337 -15.56 14.34 -21.13
CA ARG A 337 -15.73 13.21 -20.22
C ARG A 337 -14.71 13.33 -19.10
N TYR A 338 -15.17 13.76 -17.95
CA TYR A 338 -14.45 13.69 -16.69
C TYR A 338 -14.56 12.27 -16.16
N CYS A 339 -13.53 11.46 -16.40
CA CYS A 339 -13.42 10.08 -15.94
C CYS A 339 -12.76 10.10 -14.57
N ILE A 340 -13.57 9.97 -13.51
CA ILE A 340 -13.16 10.21 -12.13
C ILE A 340 -13.13 8.89 -11.38
N ASN A 341 -12.20 8.75 -10.43
CA ASN A 341 -12.17 7.61 -9.54
C ASN A 341 -13.22 7.81 -8.43
N SER A 342 -14.06 6.81 -8.19
CA SER A 342 -14.97 6.75 -7.03
C SER A 342 -14.22 6.92 -5.72
N ALA A 343 -13.02 6.33 -5.59
CA ALA A 343 -12.18 6.47 -4.41
C ALA A 343 -11.63 7.89 -4.19
N SER A 344 -11.80 8.81 -5.13
CA SER A 344 -11.53 10.25 -4.89
C SER A 344 -12.77 11.02 -4.43
N LEU A 345 -13.92 10.38 -4.45
CA LEU A 345 -15.21 10.99 -4.21
C LEU A 345 -15.87 10.37 -2.98
N ARG A 346 -16.78 11.13 -2.38
CA ARG A 346 -17.81 10.61 -1.50
C ARG A 346 -19.16 11.08 -2.04
N PHE A 347 -20.05 10.13 -2.30
CA PHE A 347 -21.41 10.47 -2.75
C PHE A 347 -22.29 10.88 -1.56
N ILE A 348 -23.06 11.94 -1.73
CA ILE A 348 -24.04 12.43 -0.76
C ILE A 348 -25.40 12.45 -1.45
N PRO A 349 -26.31 11.52 -1.10
CA PRO A 349 -27.67 11.50 -1.64
C PRO A 349 -28.41 12.80 -1.33
N LEU A 350 -29.28 13.23 -2.25
CA LEU A 350 -30.06 14.48 -2.14
C LEU A 350 -30.83 14.57 -0.81
N GLU A 351 -31.40 13.46 -0.36
CA GLU A 351 -32.13 13.33 0.89
C GLU A 351 -31.27 13.46 2.17
N GLU A 352 -29.95 13.35 2.04
CA GLU A 352 -28.98 13.49 3.13
C GLU A 352 -28.21 14.81 3.09
N MET A 353 -28.25 15.53 1.96
CA MET A 353 -27.48 16.77 1.77
C MET A 353 -27.74 17.78 2.88
N GLU A 354 -29.00 18.05 3.23
CA GLU A 354 -29.32 19.02 4.29
C GLU A 354 -28.76 18.60 5.65
N LYS A 355 -28.94 17.34 6.03
CA LYS A 355 -28.43 16.79 7.29
C LYS A 355 -26.91 16.81 7.37
N GLN A 356 -26.25 16.64 6.23
CA GLN A 356 -24.79 16.66 6.12
C GLN A 356 -24.21 18.06 5.86
N GLY A 357 -25.04 19.12 5.89
CA GLY A 357 -24.60 20.51 5.75
C GLY A 357 -24.32 20.96 4.31
N TYR A 358 -24.97 20.35 3.32
CA TYR A 358 -24.88 20.64 1.88
C TYR A 358 -26.22 21.14 1.31
N ALA A 359 -27.05 21.79 2.13
CA ALA A 359 -28.38 22.28 1.72
C ALA A 359 -28.36 23.49 0.77
N LYS A 360 -27.22 24.19 0.67
CA LYS A 360 -27.09 25.47 -0.04
C LYS A 360 -26.61 25.29 -1.46
#